data_AF-A0A3M1P4S4-F1
#
_entry.id   AF-A0A3M1P4S4-F1
#
_cell.length_a   1.000
_cell.length_b   1.000
_cell.length_c   1.000
_cell.angle_alpha   90.00
_cell.angle_beta   90.00
_cell.angle_gamma   90.00
#
_symmetry.space_group_name_H-M   'P 1'
#
loop_
_entity.id
_entity.type
_entity.pdbx_description
1 polymer ?
#
loop_
_entity_poly.entity_id
_entity_poly.type
_entity_poly.pdbx_seq_one_letter_code
_entity_poly.pdbx_strand_id
1 'polypeptide(L)'
;MISSLEPSVDAAASETNLRQAVGRFLPSLKDAPGTWSRCPVAFTGDRLPLVGPVPGAEGIYLFSGFSNPFALMPPLARRYAHHLTGQADPLLAGVSPARFGG
;
A
#
# COMPACT_ATOMS: atom_id res chain seq x y z
N MET A 1 -4.61 11.53 -13.24
CA MET A 1 -5.85 10.92 -13.75
C MET A 1 -5.87 9.48 -13.25
N ILE A 2 -6.77 9.12 -12.32
CA ILE A 2 -6.89 7.72 -11.87
C ILE A 2 -7.72 7.00 -12.94
N SER A 3 -7.10 6.13 -13.73
CA SER A 3 -7.77 5.34 -14.76
C SER A 3 -8.55 4.20 -14.11
N SER A 4 -9.80 4.46 -13.70
CA SER A 4 -10.69 3.51 -13.00
C SER A 4 -10.21 3.05 -11.61
N LEU A 5 -11.12 3.03 -10.64
CA LEU A 5 -10.87 2.41 -9.33
C LEU A 5 -10.84 0.87 -9.43
N GLU A 6 -11.43 0.34 -10.51
CA GLU A 6 -11.54 -1.09 -10.79
C GLU A 6 -11.09 -1.34 -12.22
N PRO A 7 -9.77 -1.36 -12.49
CA PRO A 7 -9.27 -1.70 -13.82
C PRO A 7 -9.62 -3.15 -14.14
N SER A 8 -10.06 -3.41 -15.38
CA SER A 8 -10.32 -4.77 -15.84
C SER A 8 -9.00 -5.57 -15.86
N VAL A 9 -9.09 -6.83 -15.45
CA VAL A 9 -7.96 -7.77 -15.48
C VAL A 9 -8.42 -9.09 -16.08
N ASP A 10 -7.60 -9.67 -16.94
CA ASP A 10 -7.79 -11.03 -17.41
C ASP A 10 -7.29 -11.99 -16.32
N ALA A 11 -8.23 -12.54 -15.55
CA ALA A 11 -7.94 -13.46 -14.45
C ALA A 11 -7.26 -14.74 -14.93
N ALA A 12 -7.69 -15.28 -16.08
CA ALA A 12 -7.15 -16.53 -16.62
C ALA A 12 -5.70 -16.35 -17.10
N ALA A 13 -5.41 -15.25 -17.79
CA ALA A 13 -4.05 -14.91 -18.20
C ALA A 13 -3.17 -14.62 -16.98
N SER A 14 -3.69 -13.91 -15.97
CA SER A 14 -2.97 -13.62 -14.73
C SER A 14 -2.60 -14.90 -13.96
N GLU A 15 -3.55 -15.82 -13.79
CA GLU A 15 -3.30 -17.11 -13.13
C GLU A 15 -2.30 -17.95 -13.92
N THR A 16 -2.44 -18.03 -15.24
CA THR A 16 -1.51 -18.76 -16.10
C THR A 16 -0.08 -18.22 -15.93
N ASN A 17 0.09 -16.90 -15.96
CA ASN A 17 1.40 -16.26 -15.79
C ASN A 17 2.00 -16.55 -14.41
N LEU A 18 1.18 -16.49 -13.35
CA LEU A 18 1.61 -16.82 -11.98
C LEU A 18 2.10 -18.27 -11.89
N ARG A 19 1.32 -19.24 -12.40
CA ARG A 19 1.68 -20.66 -12.36
C ARG A 19 2.95 -20.97 -13.15
N GLN A 20 3.13 -20.35 -14.32
CA GLN A 20 4.35 -20.50 -15.11
C GLN A 20 5.57 -19.91 -14.39
N ALA A 21 5.43 -18.75 -13.75
CA ALA A 21 6.52 -18.14 -12.99
C ALA A 21 6.92 -18.99 -11.78
N VAL A 22 5.93 -19.48 -11.00
CA VAL A 22 6.17 -20.38 -9.87
C VAL A 22 6.82 -21.68 -10.33
N GLY A 23 6.31 -22.30 -11.40
CA GLY A 23 6.80 -23.58 -11.93
C GLY A 23 8.26 -23.57 -12.39
N ARG A 24 8.83 -22.39 -12.70
CA ARG A 24 10.27 -22.24 -13.00
C ARG A 24 11.17 -22.51 -11.79
N PHE A 25 10.69 -22.16 -10.59
CA PHE A 25 11.44 -22.31 -9.35
C PHE A 25 11.01 -23.55 -8.57
N LEU A 26 9.72 -23.87 -8.60
CA LEU A 26 9.10 -24.95 -7.84
C LEU A 26 8.16 -25.74 -8.78
N PRO A 27 8.70 -26.66 -9.61
CA PRO A 27 7.92 -27.38 -10.63
C PRO A 27 6.71 -28.12 -10.05
N SER A 28 6.84 -28.69 -8.85
CA SER A 28 5.76 -29.39 -8.14
C SER A 28 4.57 -28.51 -7.77
N LEU A 29 4.73 -27.18 -7.75
CA LEU A 29 3.65 -26.24 -7.40
C LEU A 29 2.92 -25.67 -8.61
N LYS A 30 3.39 -25.92 -9.85
CA LYS A 30 2.80 -25.36 -11.07
C LYS A 30 1.31 -25.69 -11.19
N ASP A 31 0.99 -26.97 -11.01
CA ASP A 31 -0.36 -27.53 -11.19
C ASP A 31 -1.04 -27.84 -9.84
N ALA A 32 -0.48 -27.35 -8.73
CA ALA A 32 -1.06 -27.56 -7.41
C ALA A 32 -2.44 -26.87 -7.30
N PRO A 33 -3.40 -27.46 -6.55
CA PRO A 33 -4.69 -26.83 -6.29
C PRO A 33 -4.53 -25.46 -5.62
N GLY A 34 -5.30 -24.48 -6.07
CA GLY A 34 -5.27 -23.13 -5.53
C GLY A 34 -6.25 -22.21 -6.26
N THR A 35 -6.54 -21.06 -5.65
CA THR A 35 -7.47 -20.06 -6.19
C THR A 35 -6.70 -18.79 -6.47
N TRP A 36 -6.77 -18.30 -7.71
CA TRP A 36 -6.28 -16.97 -8.02
C TRP A 36 -7.17 -15.92 -7.34
N SER A 37 -6.56 -14.91 -6.72
CA SER A 37 -7.28 -13.83 -6.03
C SER A 37 -6.74 -12.47 -6.47
N ARG A 38 -7.65 -11.55 -6.77
CA ARG A 38 -7.33 -10.16 -7.08
C ARG A 38 -7.37 -9.33 -5.81
N CYS A 39 -6.22 -8.81 -5.39
CA CYS A 39 -6.08 -7.97 -4.21
C CYS A 39 -5.53 -6.59 -4.61
N PRO A 40 -6.38 -5.65 -5.07
CA PRO A 40 -5.92 -4.31 -5.43
C PRO A 40 -5.40 -3.58 -4.18
N VAL A 41 -4.31 -2.86 -4.36
CA VAL A 41 -3.66 -2.07 -3.31
C VAL A 41 -3.38 -0.67 -3.83
N ALA A 42 -3.71 0.34 -3.03
CA ALA A 42 -3.54 1.73 -3.38
C ALA A 42 -2.19 2.23 -2.85
N PHE A 43 -1.20 2.33 -3.73
CA PHE A 43 0.09 2.95 -3.43
C PHE A 43 0.06 4.43 -3.78
N THR A 44 0.78 5.25 -3.02
CA THR A 44 1.06 6.63 -3.39
C THR A 44 2.04 6.71 -4.57
N GLY A 45 1.99 7.81 -5.31
CA GLY A 45 2.86 8.01 -6.48
C GLY A 45 4.35 8.08 -6.15
N ASP A 46 4.70 8.54 -4.94
CA ASP A 46 6.07 8.63 -4.44
C ASP A 46 6.52 7.40 -3.61
N ARG A 47 5.65 6.39 -3.48
CA ARG A 47 5.86 5.15 -2.70
C ARG A 47 6.05 5.36 -1.19
N LEU A 48 5.76 6.56 -0.68
CA LEU A 48 5.74 6.85 0.76
C LEU A 48 4.30 6.84 1.27
N PRO A 49 4.01 6.29 2.46
CA PRO A 49 2.65 6.30 2.98
C PRO A 49 2.15 7.72 3.25
N LEU A 50 0.84 7.84 3.43
CA LEU A 50 0.15 9.04 3.87
C LEU A 50 -0.27 8.84 5.32
N VAL A 51 0.36 9.59 6.22
CA VAL A 51 0.15 9.56 7.66
C VAL A 51 0.00 10.98 8.18
N GLY A 52 -1.20 11.32 8.66
CA GLY A 52 -1.47 12.65 9.21
C GLY A 52 -2.79 13.26 8.75
N PRO A 53 -3.06 14.52 9.11
CA PRO A 53 -4.29 15.21 8.75
C PRO A 53 -4.36 15.50 7.24
N VAL A 54 -5.56 15.54 6.71
CA VAL A 54 -5.82 15.97 5.33
C VAL A 54 -5.92 17.50 5.28
N PRO A 55 -5.06 18.20 4.52
CA PRO A 55 -5.15 19.65 4.37
C PRO A 55 -6.54 20.08 3.88
N GLY A 56 -7.15 21.05 4.57
CA GLY A 56 -8.48 21.56 4.22
C GLY A 56 -9.66 20.68 4.64
N ALA A 57 -9.43 19.55 5.32
CA ALA A 57 -10.50 18.69 5.85
C ALA A 57 -10.30 18.41 7.35
N GLU A 58 -10.97 19.21 8.18
CA GLU A 58 -10.92 19.07 9.64
C GLU A 58 -11.41 17.70 10.10
N GLY A 59 -10.73 17.12 11.09
CA GLY A 59 -11.09 15.82 11.67
C GLY A 59 -10.76 14.61 10.79
N ILE A 60 -10.28 14.79 9.56
CA ILE A 60 -9.92 13.69 8.66
C ILE A 60 -8.42 13.42 8.69
N TYR A 61 -8.07 12.17 8.96
CA TYR A 61 -6.70 11.69 9.03
C TYR A 61 -6.50 10.51 8.10
N LEU A 62 -5.32 10.45 7.47
CA LEU A 62 -4.90 9.33 6.64
C LEU A 62 -3.89 8.47 7.39
N PHE A 63 -4.01 7.17 7.16
CA PHE A 63 -3.03 6.16 7.51
C PHE A 63 -3.08 5.07 6.44
N SER A 64 -2.62 5.41 5.23
CA SER A 64 -2.80 4.58 4.02
C SER A 64 -1.66 4.80 3.01
N GLY A 65 -1.77 4.23 1.80
CA GLY A 65 -0.81 4.46 0.72
C GLY A 65 0.49 3.65 0.85
N PHE A 66 0.51 2.61 1.69
CA PHE A 66 1.72 1.84 2.00
C PHE A 66 2.14 0.93 0.84
N SER A 67 3.35 1.11 0.31
CA SER A 67 3.96 0.16 -0.64
C SER A 67 4.57 -1.07 0.03
N ASN A 68 4.91 -0.99 1.32
CA ASN A 68 5.40 -2.11 2.12
C ASN A 68 4.73 -2.12 3.51
N PRO A 69 3.43 -2.44 3.58
CA PRO A 69 2.65 -2.28 4.81
C PRO A 69 3.19 -3.13 5.96
N PHE A 70 3.61 -4.37 5.71
CA PHE A 70 4.08 -5.26 6.78
C PHE A 70 5.34 -4.75 7.48
N ALA A 71 6.26 -4.11 6.75
CA ALA A 71 7.47 -3.53 7.36
C ALA A 71 7.22 -2.14 7.97
N LEU A 72 6.38 -1.31 7.33
CA LEU A 72 6.27 0.11 7.67
C LEU A 72 5.13 0.42 8.65
N MET A 73 4.04 -0.33 8.59
CA MET A 73 2.83 -0.01 9.35
C MET A 73 3.06 -0.09 10.88
N PRO A 74 3.67 -1.15 11.45
CA PRO A 74 3.85 -1.22 12.91
C PRO A 74 4.74 -0.12 13.50
N PRO A 75 5.95 0.17 12.99
CA PRO A 75 6.78 1.24 13.55
C PRO A 75 6.16 2.62 13.31
N LEU A 76 5.53 2.85 12.15
CA LEU A 76 4.96 4.16 11.83
C LEU A 76 3.71 4.46 12.66
N ALA A 77 2.88 3.45 12.96
CA ALA A 77 1.73 3.61 13.85
C ALA A 77 2.16 4.05 15.25
N ARG A 78 3.21 3.42 15.80
CA ARG A 78 3.77 3.77 17.11
C ARG A 78 4.32 5.20 17.12
N ARG A 79 5.11 5.55 16.10
CA ARG A 79 5.69 6.89 15.94
C ARG A 79 4.60 7.97 15.84
N TYR A 80 3.57 7.70 15.05
CA TYR A 80 2.44 8.61 14.92
C TYR A 80 1.65 8.75 16.23
N ALA A 81 1.41 7.67 16.97
CA ALA A 81 0.78 7.73 18.29
C ALA A 81 1.58 8.57 19.29
N HIS A 82 2.91 8.39 19.35
CA HIS A 82 3.78 9.23 20.17
C HIS A 82 3.70 10.71 19.76
N HIS A 83 3.65 10.97 18.47
CA HIS A 83 3.49 12.33 17.95
C HIS A 83 2.18 12.99 18.40
N LEU A 84 1.07 12.27 18.37
CA LEU A 84 -0.22 12.75 18.87
C LEU A 84 -0.19 13.09 20.38
N THR A 85 0.73 12.51 21.14
CA THR A 85 0.94 12.81 22.57
C THR A 85 1.97 13.91 22.84
N GLY A 86 2.41 14.62 21.81
CA GLY A 86 3.32 15.78 21.94
C GLY A 86 4.80 15.48 21.71
N GLN A 87 5.16 14.26 21.26
CA GLN A 87 6.55 13.94 20.91
C GLN A 87 6.86 14.39 19.47
N ALA A 88 7.88 15.22 19.29
CA ALA A 88 8.29 15.63 17.95
C ALA A 88 8.90 14.44 17.18
N ASP A 89 8.47 14.25 15.93
CA ASP A 89 9.06 13.25 15.03
C ASP A 89 9.26 13.85 13.64
N PRO A 90 10.49 14.28 13.30
CA PRO A 90 10.79 14.88 12.00
C PRO A 90 10.49 13.98 10.80
N LEU A 91 10.45 12.65 10.97
CA LEU A 91 10.15 11.74 9.87
C LEU A 91 8.69 11.83 9.42
N LEU A 92 7.78 12.26 10.29
CA LEU A 92 6.36 12.38 9.97
C LEU A 92 6.08 13.45 8.91
N ALA A 93 6.95 14.46 8.80
CA ALA A 93 6.82 15.47 7.73
C ALA A 93 6.91 14.84 6.33
N GLY A 94 7.78 13.83 6.16
CA GLY A 94 7.98 13.15 4.88
C GLY A 94 6.83 12.21 4.48
N VAL A 95 5.97 11.83 5.43
CA VAL A 95 4.79 10.98 5.18
C VAL A 95 3.47 11.73 5.37
N SER A 96 3.52 13.02 5.72
CA SER A 96 2.33 13.86 5.84
C SER A 96 1.62 14.01 4.50
N PRO A 97 0.27 14.03 4.45
CA PRO A 97 -0.47 14.39 3.24
C PRO A 97 -0.15 15.80 2.73
N ALA A 98 0.27 16.71 3.63
CA ALA A 98 0.66 18.06 3.26
C ALA A 98 1.83 18.13 2.27
N ARG A 99 2.64 17.06 2.12
CA ARG A 99 3.78 17.05 1.19
C ARG A 99 3.39 17.17 -0.29
N PHE A 100 2.13 16.92 -0.63
CA PHE A 100 1.59 17.10 -1.98
C PHE A 100 0.85 18.43 -2.17
N GLY A 101 0.61 19.17 -1.09
CA GLY A 101 0.02 20.51 -1.13
C GLY A 101 1.13 21.55 -1.31
N GLY A 102 1.44 21.87 -2.55
CA GLY A 102 2.17 23.08 -2.93
C GLY A 102 1.20 24.18 -3.34
#